data_AF-A0A2D1KKK8-F1
#
_entry.id   AF-A0A2D1KKK8-F1
#
_cell.length_a   1.000
_cell.length_b   1.000
_cell.length_c   1.000
_cell.angle_alpha   90.00
_cell.angle_beta   90.00
_cell.angle_gamma   90.00
#
_symmetry.space_group_name_H-M   'P 1'
#
loop_
_entity.id
_entity.type
_entity.pdbx_description
1 polymer ?
#
loop_
_entity_poly.entity_id
_entity_poly.type
_entity_poly.pdbx_seq_one_letter_code
_entity_poly.pdbx_strand_id
1 'polypeptide(L)' 'MLQKNEMSDADFQKLLKIALMDLRIHRTLLENEIADQRADLRTLEQDEAIENLEQQIRPIREDYDHYKQFLVEDI' A
#
# COMPACT_ATOMS: atom_id res chain seq x y z
N MET A 1 24.68 3.53 9.35
CA MET A 1 23.23 3.73 9.59
C MET A 1 23.10 5.15 10.12
N LEU A 2 22.58 6.08 9.32
CA LEU A 2 22.38 7.47 9.73
C LEU A 2 21.43 7.49 10.93
N GLN A 3 21.77 8.24 11.98
CA GLN A 3 20.86 8.39 13.11
C GLN A 3 19.71 9.33 12.72
N LYS A 4 18.56 9.22 13.41
CA LYS A 4 17.31 9.98 13.16
C LYS A 4 17.50 11.51 13.07
N ASN A 5 18.64 12.00 13.53
CA ASN A 5 19.01 13.40 13.70
C ASN A 5 19.80 13.96 12.48
N GLU A 6 20.14 13.11 11.51
CA GLU A 6 20.98 13.44 10.35
C GLU A 6 20.22 13.39 9.02
N MET A 7 18.91 13.08 9.05
CA MET A 7 18.10 12.95 7.85
C MET A 7 17.64 14.33 7.39
N SER A 8 18.10 14.76 6.21
CA SER A 8 17.61 16.00 5.60
C SER A 8 16.15 15.84 5.16
N ASP A 9 15.43 16.95 5.01
CA ASP A 9 14.06 16.93 4.46
C ASP A 9 14.03 16.26 3.07
N ALA A 10 15.08 16.43 2.28
CA ALA A 10 15.21 15.77 0.97
C ALA A 10 15.30 14.24 1.10
N ASP A 11 16.01 13.74 2.11
CA ASP A 11 16.11 12.29 2.36
C ASP A 11 14.80 11.73 2.92
N PHE A 12 14.11 12.49 3.78
CA PHE A 12 12.76 12.17 4.21
C PHE A 12 11.79 12.05 3.02
N GLN A 13 11.78 13.02 2.12
CA GLN A 13 10.93 12.99 0.92
C GLN A 13 11.24 11.81 0.00
N LYS A 14 12.53 11.43 -0.15
CA LYS A 14 12.90 10.23 -0.91
C LYS A 14 12.37 8.95 -0.27
N LEU A 15 12.55 8.79 1.04
CA LEU A 15 12.05 7.62 1.77
C LEU A 15 10.53 7.56 1.74
N LEU A 16 9.85 8.70 1.84
CA LEU A 16 8.41 8.80 1.74
C LEU A 16 7.92 8.37 0.35
N LYS A 17 8.56 8.82 -0.73
CA LYS A 17 8.25 8.40 -2.11
C LYS A 17 8.44 6.88 -2.28
N ILE A 18 9.49 6.30 -1.70
CA ILE A 18 9.73 4.84 -1.73
C ILE A 18 8.62 4.10 -0.97
N ALA A 19 8.29 4.54 0.24
CA ALA A 19 7.24 3.91 1.04
C ALA A 19 5.87 3.98 0.36
N LEU A 20 5.51 5.12 -0.23
CA LEU A 20 4.26 5.28 -1.00
C LEU A 20 4.24 4.37 -2.24
N MET A 21 5.38 4.21 -2.92
CA MET A 21 5.50 3.31 -4.06
C MET A 21 5.34 1.85 -3.64
N ASP A 22 5.94 1.44 -2.53
CA ASP A 22 5.84 0.10 -1.97
C ASP A 22 4.40 -0.25 -1.57
N LEU A 23 3.74 0.63 -0.80
CA LEU A 23 2.32 0.48 -0.42
C LEU A 23 1.42 0.37 -1.64
N ARG A 24 1.68 1.17 -2.70
CA ARG A 24 0.94 1.08 -3.96
C ARG A 24 1.14 -0.26 -4.65
N ILE A 25 2.38 -0.77 -4.71
CA ILE A 25 2.70 -2.07 -5.30
C ILE A 25 1.98 -3.17 -4.53
N HIS A 26 2.09 -3.16 -3.19
CA HIS A 26 1.48 -4.17 -2.35
C HIS A 26 -0.05 -4.20 -2.50
N ARG A 27 -0.68 -3.02 -2.53
CA ARG A 27 -2.12 -2.91 -2.83
C ARG A 27 -2.46 -3.51 -4.20
N THR A 28 -1.67 -3.19 -5.23
CA THR A 28 -1.90 -3.68 -6.60
C THR A 28 -1.84 -5.21 -6.67
N LEU A 29 -0.92 -5.84 -5.94
CA LEU A 29 -0.81 -7.29 -5.88
C LEU A 29 -2.05 -7.92 -5.24
N LEU A 30 -2.55 -7.36 -4.13
CA LEU A 30 -3.76 -7.84 -3.48
C LEU A 30 -5.02 -7.61 -4.34
N GLU A 31 -5.11 -6.46 -5.03
CA GLU A 31 -6.20 -6.15 -5.95
C GLU A 31 -6.23 -7.12 -7.14
N ASN A 32 -5.06 -7.55 -7.64
CA ASN A 32 -4.96 -8.58 -8.68
C ASN A 32 -5.42 -9.95 -8.16
N GLU A 33 -4.97 -10.36 -6.97
CA GLU A 33 -5.40 -11.63 -6.37
C GLU A 33 -6.93 -11.67 -6.20
N ILE A 34 -7.56 -10.57 -5.76
CA ILE A 34 -9.02 -10.48 -5.69
C ILE A 34 -9.65 -10.63 -7.08
N ALA A 35 -9.06 -10.04 -8.12
CA ALA A 35 -9.56 -10.17 -9.48
C ALA A 35 -9.50 -11.62 -9.97
N ASP A 36 -8.42 -12.33 -9.64
CA ASP A 36 -8.25 -13.75 -9.98
C ASP A 36 -9.27 -14.63 -9.24
N GLN A 37 -9.45 -14.43 -7.93
CA GLN A 37 -10.47 -15.15 -7.13
C GLN A 37 -11.90 -14.92 -7.64
N ARG A 38 -12.18 -13.75 -8.23
CA ARG A 38 -13.49 -13.40 -8.82
C ARG A 38 -13.69 -13.96 -10.23
N ALA A 39 -12.62 -14.27 -10.95
CA ALA A 39 -12.69 -14.79 -12.32
C ALA A 39 -13.11 -16.26 -12.36
N ASP A 40 -12.87 -16.99 -11.28
CA ASP A 40 -13.25 -18.39 -11.12
C ASP A 40 -14.70 -18.58 -10.66
N LEU A 41 -15.19 -19.83 -10.69
CA LEU A 41 -16.58 -20.19 -10.41
C LEU A 41 -16.91 -19.98 -8.93
N ARG A 42 -17.62 -18.89 -8.64
CA ARG A 42 -17.86 -18.35 -7.29
C ARG A 42 -18.27 -19.41 -6.25
N THR A 43 -17.37 -19.72 -5.32
CA THR A 43 -17.59 -20.60 -4.16
C THR A 43 -17.63 -19.81 -2.84
N LEU A 44 -18.15 -20.43 -1.78
CA LEU A 44 -18.12 -19.84 -0.42
C LEU A 44 -16.68 -19.60 0.07
N GLU A 45 -15.76 -20.49 -0.28
CA GLU A 45 -14.33 -20.37 0.06
C GLU A 45 -13.69 -19.16 -0.64
N GLN A 46 -14.09 -18.87 -1.89
CA GLN A 46 -13.63 -17.69 -2.62
C GLN A 46 -14.17 -16.39 -2.02
N ASP A 47 -15.44 -16.37 -1.56
CA ASP A 47 -15.99 -15.19 -0.90
C ASP A 47 -15.23 -14.88 0.41
N GLU A 48 -14.86 -15.90 1.20
CA GLU A 48 -14.03 -15.74 2.41
C GLU A 48 -12.60 -15.28 2.06
N ALA A 49 -11.99 -15.85 1.02
CA ALA A 49 -10.67 -15.43 0.55
C ALA A 49 -10.66 -13.95 0.10
N ILE A 50 -11.69 -13.53 -0.65
CA ILE A 50 -11.85 -12.14 -1.07
C ILE A 50 -11.99 -11.22 0.14
N GLU A 51 -12.82 -11.57 1.13
CA GLU A 51 -13.01 -10.76 2.33
C GLU A 51 -11.69 -10.61 3.12
N ASN A 52 -10.91 -11.68 3.25
CA ASN A 52 -9.59 -11.63 3.88
C ASN A 52 -8.60 -10.73 3.13
N LEU A 53 -8.62 -10.74 1.79
CA LEU A 53 -7.80 -9.86 0.98
C LEU A 53 -8.25 -8.39 1.10
N GLU A 54 -9.55 -8.12 1.14
CA GLU A 54 -10.10 -6.78 1.35
C GLU A 54 -9.74 -6.23 2.75
N GLN A 55 -9.72 -7.08 3.77
CA GLN A 55 -9.26 -6.72 5.12
C GLN A 55 -7.77 -6.34 5.12
N GLN A 56 -6.93 -7.03 4.35
CA GLN A 56 -5.50 -6.70 4.20
C GLN A 56 -5.27 -5.39 3.43
N ILE A 57 -6.12 -5.08 2.45
CA ILE A 57 -6.03 -3.83 1.68
C ILE A 57 -6.31 -2.59 2.54
N ARG A 58 -7.20 -2.70 3.54
CA ARG A 58 -7.62 -1.56 4.37
C ARG A 58 -6.47 -0.83 5.05
N PRO A 59 -5.59 -1.47 5.86
CA PRO A 59 -4.48 -0.76 6.51
C PRO A 59 -3.49 -0.17 5.49
N ILE A 60 -3.28 -0.82 4.35
CA ILE A 60 -2.40 -0.29 3.28
C ILE A 60 -2.94 1.03 2.73
N ARG A 61 -4.27 1.14 2.56
CA ARG A 61 -4.92 2.39 2.12
C ARG A 61 -4.79 3.47 3.17
N GLU A 62 -5.04 3.14 4.44
CA GLU A 62 -4.92 4.07 5.56
C GLU A 62 -3.49 4.61 5.69
N ASP A 63 -2.48 3.75 5.63
CA ASP A 63 -1.06 4.13 5.68
C ASP A 63 -0.66 4.97 4.46
N TYR A 64 -1.11 4.59 3.27
CA TYR A 64 -0.83 5.35 2.05
C TYR A 64 -1.42 6.76 2.14
N ASP A 65 -2.69 6.87 2.53
CA ASP A 65 -3.38 8.14 2.66
C ASP A 65 -2.76 9.01 3.75
N HIS A 66 -2.33 8.41 4.86
CA HIS A 66 -1.60 9.10 5.92
C HIS A 66 -0.25 9.63 5.42
N TYR A 67 0.58 8.78 4.80
CA TYR A 67 1.90 9.17 4.34
C TYR A 67 1.87 10.19 3.20
N LYS A 68 0.85 10.12 2.34
CA LYS A 68 0.67 11.08 1.26
C LYS A 68 0.53 12.51 1.76
N GLN A 69 0.03 12.73 2.98
CA GLN A 69 -0.10 14.07 3.58
C GLN A 69 1.24 14.75 3.83
N PHE A 70 2.35 14.00 3.90
CA PHE A 70 3.69 14.55 4.14
C PHE A 70 4.49 14.75 2.84
N LEU A 71 3.92 14.38 1.68
CA LEU A 71 4.58 14.53 0.40
C LEU A 71 4.53 15.99 -0.04
N VAL A 72 5.69 16.59 -0.25
CA VAL A 72 5.77 17.91 -0.88
C VAL A 72 5.83 17.69 -2.39
N GLU A 73 4.78 18.09 -3.10
CA GLU A 73 4.81 18.12 -4.56
C GLU A 73 5.73 19.27 -5.00
N ASP A 74 6.84 18.93 -5.66
CA ASP A 74 7.69 19.92 -6.33
C ASP A 74 6.83 20.61 -7.41
N ILE A 75 6.53 21.91 -7.24
CA ILE A 75 5.86 22.76 -8.25
C ILE A 75 6.84 23.08 -9.37
#